data_AF-A0A2S8RGH6-F1
#
_entry.id   AF-A0A2S8RGH6-F1
#
_cell.length_a   1.000
_cell.length_b   1.000
_cell.length_c   1.000
_cell.angle_alpha   90.00
_cell.angle_beta   90.00
_cell.angle_gamma   90.00
#
_symmetry.space_group_name_H-M   'P 1'
#
loop_
_entity.id
_entity.type
_entity.pdbx_description
1 polymer ?
#
loop_
_entity_poly.entity_id
_entity_poly.type
_entity_poly.pdbx_seq_one_letter_code
_entity_poly.pdbx_strand_id
1 'polypeptide(L)'
;MSDPLVPLSYTPLQHMTLLLLVATVTRNGACWTALNTKDSKVSCETLKKGGCDLTIDVPPVVARVLGNPRLTQQIDDLITSGAIRLFLDADILVRRCELIERQWRDESLFAGFVRAQASLPMIRRFFRTATRSKVTQLRRQLAVTAPAKPRVLTGRELDAMLETWRACAGTPDIRERYLSVHDYYDGRYTLATIFSALDTGPEQRASDCPSSTTSKEPCDV
;
A
#
# COMPACT_ATOMS: atom_id res chain seq x y z
N MET A 1 -29.85 23.21 -8.84
CA MET A 1 -28.83 24.06 -8.23
C MET A 1 -27.51 23.51 -8.72
N SER A 2 -26.81 24.26 -9.56
CA SER A 2 -25.57 23.84 -10.20
C SER A 2 -24.45 23.98 -9.18
N ASP A 3 -23.90 22.87 -8.71
CA ASP A 3 -22.74 22.92 -7.82
C ASP A 3 -21.58 23.64 -8.55
N PRO A 4 -20.89 24.57 -7.87
CA PRO A 4 -19.78 25.28 -8.47
C PRO A 4 -18.65 24.28 -8.76
N LEU A 5 -18.39 24.04 -10.04
CA LEU A 5 -17.24 23.28 -10.51
C LEU A 5 -15.98 23.97 -10.01
N VAL A 6 -15.34 23.37 -9.00
CA VAL A 6 -14.11 23.90 -8.39
C VAL A 6 -12.98 23.72 -9.42
N PRO A 7 -12.30 24.81 -9.84
CA PRO A 7 -11.15 24.69 -10.71
C PRO A 7 -10.00 24.03 -9.95
N LEU A 8 -9.70 22.78 -10.26
CA LEU A 8 -8.58 22.04 -9.68
C LEU A 8 -7.26 22.49 -10.35
N SER A 9 -6.45 23.26 -9.64
CA SER A 9 -5.09 23.61 -10.06
C SER A 9 -4.14 22.43 -9.80
N TYR A 10 -4.18 21.38 -10.62
CA TYR A 10 -3.31 20.21 -10.44
C TYR A 10 -2.77 19.67 -11.77
N THR A 11 -1.50 19.97 -12.05
CA THR A 11 -0.68 19.43 -13.15
C THR A 11 -0.67 17.88 -13.25
N PRO A 12 -0.73 17.10 -12.16
CA PRO A 12 -0.87 15.63 -12.23
C PRO A 12 -2.21 15.16 -12.81
N LEU A 13 -3.31 15.89 -12.56
CA LEU A 13 -4.63 15.55 -13.11
C LEU A 13 -4.69 15.84 -14.60
N GLN A 14 -4.06 16.91 -15.07
CA GLN A 14 -3.89 17.20 -16.50
C GLN A 14 -3.12 16.07 -17.20
N HIS A 15 -2.02 15.59 -16.59
CA HIS A 15 -1.23 14.49 -17.13
C HIS A 15 -1.97 13.14 -17.12
N MET A 16 -2.68 12.80 -16.04
CA MET A 16 -3.55 11.62 -15.95
C MET A 16 -4.68 11.67 -16.99
N THR A 17 -5.30 12.83 -17.17
CA THR A 17 -6.35 13.02 -18.19
C THR A 17 -5.76 12.84 -19.59
N LEU A 18 -4.56 13.36 -19.84
CA LEU A 18 -3.86 13.19 -21.11
C LEU A 18 -3.54 11.72 -21.38
N LEU A 19 -3.07 10.96 -20.39
CA LEU A 19 -2.83 9.52 -20.51
C LEU A 19 -4.12 8.73 -20.70
N LEU A 20 -5.21 9.09 -20.02
CA LEU A 20 -6.51 8.43 -20.15
C LEU A 20 -7.18 8.71 -21.49
N LEU A 21 -7.17 9.97 -21.97
CA LEU A 21 -7.65 10.36 -23.30
C LEU A 21 -6.84 9.67 -24.40
N VAL A 22 -5.51 9.63 -24.29
CA VAL A 22 -4.65 8.92 -25.25
C VAL A 22 -4.92 7.41 -25.20
N ALA A 23 -5.02 6.80 -24.02
CA ALA A 23 -5.30 5.38 -23.87
C ALA A 23 -6.70 4.97 -24.39
N THR A 24 -7.73 5.79 -24.19
CA THR A 24 -9.08 5.49 -24.70
C THR A 24 -9.19 5.66 -26.21
N VAL A 25 -8.53 6.68 -26.80
CA VAL A 25 -8.46 6.88 -28.26
C VAL A 25 -7.70 5.74 -28.94
N THR A 26 -6.55 5.34 -28.38
CA THR A 26 -5.68 4.32 -28.99
C THR A 26 -6.22 2.90 -28.85
N ARG A 27 -6.99 2.61 -27.79
CA ARG A 27 -7.43 1.24 -27.49
C ARG A 27 -8.77 0.87 -28.13
N ASN A 28 -9.63 1.84 -28.42
CA ASN A 28 -10.92 1.62 -29.09
C ASN A 28 -11.11 2.66 -30.20
N GLY A 29 -10.69 2.34 -31.42
CA GLY A 29 -10.97 3.16 -32.60
C GLY A 29 -12.46 3.35 -32.97
N ALA A 30 -13.41 3.10 -32.05
CA ALA A 30 -14.85 3.17 -32.34
C ALA A 30 -15.80 3.34 -31.13
N CYS A 31 -15.37 3.42 -29.86
CA CYS A 31 -16.35 3.50 -28.77
C CYS A 31 -15.87 4.33 -27.57
N TRP A 32 -16.57 5.44 -27.33
CA TRP A 32 -16.50 6.22 -26.09
C TRP A 32 -17.76 5.98 -25.27
N THR A 33 -17.59 5.66 -23.99
CA THR A 33 -18.69 5.67 -23.01
C THR A 33 -18.99 7.10 -22.62
N ALA A 34 -20.12 7.63 -23.10
CA ALA A 34 -20.68 8.86 -22.57
C ALA A 34 -21.16 8.59 -21.13
N LEU A 35 -20.53 9.25 -20.14
CA LEU A 35 -21.10 9.35 -18.81
C LEU A 35 -22.33 10.25 -18.92
N ASN A 36 -23.48 9.62 -19.14
CA ASN A 36 -24.75 10.29 -19.39
C ASN A 36 -25.11 11.18 -18.19
N THR A 37 -25.10 12.48 -18.44
CA THR A 37 -25.66 13.53 -17.60
C THR A 37 -27.18 13.36 -17.55
N LYS A 38 -27.68 12.66 -16.54
CA LYS A 38 -29.00 12.97 -15.98
C LYS A 38 -28.93 12.93 -14.46
N ASP A 39 -29.05 14.11 -13.88
CA ASP A 39 -29.76 14.31 -12.62
C ASP A 39 -31.03 13.44 -12.61
N SER A 40 -30.97 12.29 -11.95
CA SER A 40 -32.17 11.58 -11.50
C SER A 40 -31.92 11.08 -10.09
N LYS A 41 -32.51 11.83 -9.17
CA LYS A 41 -32.85 11.50 -7.78
C LYS A 41 -32.86 10.00 -7.46
N VAL A 42 -32.17 9.66 -6.37
CA VAL A 42 -32.51 8.65 -5.34
C VAL A 42 -33.42 7.50 -5.78
N SER A 43 -32.87 6.29 -5.88
CA SER A 43 -33.32 5.15 -5.07
C SER A 43 -32.50 3.90 -5.35
N CYS A 44 -32.12 3.22 -4.28
CA CYS A 44 -31.64 1.85 -4.29
C CYS A 44 -32.72 0.90 -4.85
N GLU A 45 -32.24 -0.23 -5.33
CA GLU A 45 -32.96 -1.48 -5.62
C GLU A 45 -33.45 -1.72 -7.05
N THR A 46 -32.70 -2.61 -7.71
CA THR A 46 -33.15 -3.57 -8.73
C THR A 46 -33.77 -3.01 -10.00
N LEU A 47 -32.92 -2.62 -10.96
CA LEU A 47 -33.32 -2.63 -12.37
C LEU A 47 -32.34 -3.43 -13.25
N LYS A 48 -32.84 -4.61 -13.61
CA LYS A 48 -32.82 -5.24 -14.94
C LYS A 48 -31.79 -4.70 -15.94
N LYS A 49 -30.92 -5.63 -16.34
CA LYS A 49 -30.29 -5.78 -17.66
C LYS A 49 -31.15 -5.15 -18.78
N GLY A 50 -30.86 -3.92 -19.14
CA GLY A 50 -31.49 -3.18 -20.24
C GLY A 50 -30.42 -2.40 -20.96
N GLY A 51 -29.98 -2.92 -22.11
CA GLY A 51 -28.99 -2.28 -22.96
C GLY A 51 -29.51 -0.92 -23.44
N CYS A 52 -28.70 0.10 -23.21
CA CYS A 52 -28.77 1.37 -23.93
C CYS A 52 -27.33 1.74 -24.28
N ASP A 53 -26.79 1.04 -25.28
CA ASP A 53 -25.68 1.54 -26.09
C ASP A 53 -26.20 2.74 -26.89
N LEU A 54 -26.24 3.90 -26.24
CA LEU A 54 -26.30 5.18 -26.93
C LEU A 54 -24.88 5.47 -27.42
N THR A 55 -24.52 4.90 -28.57
CA THR A 55 -23.32 5.30 -29.30
C THR A 55 -23.55 6.72 -29.79
N ILE A 56 -23.00 7.71 -29.08
CA ILE A 56 -22.95 9.08 -29.57
C ILE A 56 -21.87 9.12 -30.66
N ASP A 57 -22.29 9.22 -31.91
CA ASP A 57 -21.35 9.34 -33.03
C ASP A 57 -20.59 10.66 -32.93
N VAL A 58 -19.28 10.55 -32.68
CA VAL A 58 -18.37 11.69 -32.63
C VAL A 58 -18.22 12.28 -34.03
N PRO A 59 -18.39 13.59 -34.22
CA PRO A 59 -18.21 14.19 -35.54
C PRO A 59 -16.82 13.85 -36.13
N PRO A 60 -16.73 13.50 -37.43
CA PRO A 60 -15.48 13.02 -38.04
C PRO A 60 -14.27 13.96 -37.88
N VAL A 61 -14.52 15.26 -37.77
CA VAL A 61 -13.48 16.27 -37.52
C VAL A 61 -12.91 16.15 -36.12
N VAL A 62 -13.76 15.95 -35.12
CA VAL A 62 -13.36 15.78 -33.72
C VAL A 62 -12.54 14.50 -33.57
N ALA A 63 -13.00 13.38 -34.15
CA ALA A 63 -12.25 12.12 -34.13
C ALA A 63 -10.86 12.25 -34.78
N ARG A 64 -10.77 12.97 -35.92
CA ARG A 64 -9.51 13.18 -36.64
C ARG A 64 -8.52 14.06 -35.86
N VAL A 65 -9.01 15.12 -35.22
CA VAL A 65 -8.18 16.02 -34.42
C VAL A 65 -7.73 15.34 -33.13
N LEU A 66 -8.63 14.65 -32.43
CA LEU A 66 -8.31 13.93 -31.20
C LEU A 66 -7.38 12.72 -31.43
N GLY A 67 -7.45 12.09 -32.60
CA GLY A 67 -6.55 11.01 -33.00
C GLY A 67 -5.18 11.48 -33.51
N ASN A 68 -4.95 12.79 -33.64
CA ASN A 68 -3.69 13.31 -34.15
C ASN A 68 -2.64 13.42 -33.04
N PRO A 69 -1.43 12.85 -33.19
CA PRO A 69 -0.38 12.93 -32.16
C PRO A 69 0.05 14.37 -31.84
N ARG A 70 -0.12 15.30 -32.78
CA ARG A 70 0.19 16.74 -32.59
C ARG A 70 -0.77 17.44 -31.63
N LEU A 71 -1.92 16.82 -31.32
CA LEU A 71 -2.91 17.34 -30.39
C LEU A 71 -2.29 17.76 -29.07
N THR A 72 -1.29 17.01 -28.58
CA THR A 72 -0.55 17.31 -27.34
C THR A 72 -0.04 18.74 -27.23
N GLN A 73 0.21 19.43 -28.34
CA GLN A 73 0.66 20.83 -28.38
C GLN A 73 -0.49 21.85 -28.33
N GLN A 74 -1.74 21.43 -28.56
CA GLN A 74 -2.94 22.29 -28.63
C GLN A 74 -3.98 21.96 -27.55
N ILE A 75 -3.67 21.03 -26.63
CA ILE A 75 -4.59 20.62 -25.56
C ILE A 75 -4.89 21.76 -24.60
N ASP A 76 -3.88 22.56 -24.25
CA ASP A 76 -4.07 23.69 -23.33
C ASP A 76 -5.06 24.71 -23.92
N ASP A 77 -5.03 24.93 -25.24
CA ASP A 77 -5.99 25.78 -25.94
C ASP A 77 -7.41 25.18 -25.92
N LEU A 78 -7.54 23.85 -26.06
CA LEU A 78 -8.84 23.16 -25.99
C LEU A 78 -9.43 23.17 -24.58
N ILE A 79 -8.58 23.10 -23.54
CA ILE A 79 -9.01 23.22 -22.14
C ILE A 79 -9.38 24.68 -21.84
N THR A 80 -8.55 25.63 -22.25
CA THR A 80 -8.75 27.07 -21.97
C THR A 80 -9.97 27.63 -22.70
N SER A 81 -10.24 27.16 -23.92
CA SER A 81 -11.48 27.48 -24.65
C SER A 81 -12.74 26.82 -24.07
N GLY A 82 -12.60 25.95 -23.06
CA GLY A 82 -13.70 25.22 -22.46
C GLY A 82 -14.32 24.15 -23.36
N ALA A 83 -13.62 23.77 -24.45
CA ALA A 83 -14.06 22.75 -25.39
C ALA A 83 -14.03 21.32 -24.79
N ILE A 84 -13.27 21.14 -23.70
CA ILE A 84 -13.17 19.89 -22.94
C ILE A 84 -13.65 20.13 -21.50
N ARG A 85 -14.61 19.33 -21.04
CA ARG A 85 -15.04 19.29 -19.64
C ARG A 85 -14.81 17.89 -19.08
N LEU A 86 -14.14 17.81 -17.94
CA LEU A 86 -13.85 16.56 -17.25
C LEU A 86 -14.74 16.45 -16.03
N PHE A 87 -15.48 15.34 -15.93
CA PHE A 87 -16.24 15.00 -14.75
C PHE A 87 -15.51 13.88 -14.03
N LEU A 88 -15.03 14.18 -12.83
CA LEU A 88 -14.39 13.21 -11.94
C LEU A 88 -15.31 13.02 -10.75
N ASP A 89 -15.62 11.76 -10.44
CA ASP A 89 -16.21 11.42 -9.16
C ASP A 89 -15.10 11.49 -8.10
N ALA A 90 -15.11 12.58 -7.32
CA ALA A 90 -14.08 12.85 -6.33
C ALA A 90 -14.06 11.77 -5.23
N ASP A 91 -15.21 11.26 -4.81
CA ASP A 91 -15.30 10.27 -3.74
C ASP A 91 -14.72 8.92 -4.18
N ILE A 92 -15.05 8.49 -5.41
CA ILE A 92 -14.46 7.28 -5.98
C ILE A 92 -12.95 7.46 -6.17
N LEU A 93 -12.51 8.62 -6.66
CA LEU A 93 -11.09 8.90 -6.89
C LEU A 93 -10.31 8.88 -5.57
N VAL A 94 -10.77 9.60 -4.55
CA VAL A 94 -10.17 9.61 -3.20
C VAL A 94 -10.07 8.19 -2.67
N ARG A 95 -11.17 7.43 -2.68
CA ARG A 95 -11.18 6.06 -2.18
C ARG A 95 -10.20 5.16 -2.94
N ARG A 96 -10.05 5.35 -4.25
CA ARG A 96 -9.08 4.58 -5.05
C ARG A 96 -7.65 4.98 -4.76
N CYS A 97 -7.36 6.28 -4.63
CA CYS A 97 -6.05 6.77 -4.24
C CYS A 97 -5.65 6.26 -2.85
N GLU A 98 -6.54 6.29 -1.86
CA GLU A 98 -6.27 5.73 -0.52
C GLU A 98 -5.91 4.23 -0.57
N LEU A 99 -6.58 3.45 -1.41
CA LEU A 99 -6.27 2.03 -1.58
C LEU A 99 -4.89 1.82 -2.22
N ILE A 100 -4.54 2.64 -3.21
CA ILE A 100 -3.23 2.61 -3.88
C ILE A 100 -2.13 3.01 -2.88
N GLU A 101 -2.32 4.07 -2.11
CA GLU A 101 -1.37 4.51 -1.09
C GLU A 101 -1.15 3.42 -0.03
N ARG A 102 -2.23 2.77 0.44
CA ARG A 102 -2.12 1.64 1.36
C ARG A 102 -1.33 0.48 0.75
N GLN A 103 -1.54 0.18 -0.53
CA GLN A 103 -0.78 -0.84 -1.22
C GLN A 103 0.71 -0.49 -1.32
N TRP A 104 1.04 0.73 -1.74
CA TRP A 104 2.43 1.21 -1.82
C TRP A 104 3.13 1.19 -0.46
N ARG A 105 2.39 1.55 0.60
CA ARG A 105 2.88 1.46 1.97
C ARG A 105 3.19 0.02 2.36
N ASP A 106 2.26 -0.91 2.13
CA ASP A 106 2.45 -2.33 2.41
C ASP A 106 3.65 -2.92 1.64
N GLU A 107 3.82 -2.55 0.38
CA GLU A 107 4.96 -2.96 -0.45
C GLU A 107 6.28 -2.40 0.08
N SER A 108 6.29 -1.14 0.51
CA SER A 108 7.45 -0.48 1.10
C SER A 108 7.85 -1.13 2.42
N LEU A 109 6.88 -1.43 3.29
CA LEU A 109 7.10 -2.14 4.55
C LEU A 109 7.63 -3.56 4.31
N PHE A 110 7.06 -4.27 3.34
CA PHE A 110 7.53 -5.60 2.97
C PHE A 110 8.99 -5.57 2.51
N ALA A 111 9.37 -4.61 1.66
CA ALA A 111 10.75 -4.41 1.24
C ALA A 111 11.65 -4.04 2.43
N GLY A 112 11.19 -3.16 3.32
CA GLY A 112 11.90 -2.80 4.56
C GLY A 112 12.22 -4.02 5.42
N PHE A 113 11.23 -4.89 5.65
CA PHE A 113 11.42 -6.14 6.40
C PHE A 113 12.45 -7.07 5.76
N VAL A 114 12.43 -7.17 4.44
CA VAL A 114 13.41 -7.98 3.71
C VAL A 114 14.82 -7.38 3.83
N ARG A 115 14.98 -6.06 3.69
CA ARG A 115 16.29 -5.37 3.86
C ARG A 115 16.83 -5.55 5.26
N ALA A 116 15.98 -5.38 6.26
CA ALA A 116 16.33 -5.51 7.67
C ALA A 116 16.45 -6.99 8.14
N GLN A 117 16.62 -7.92 7.19
CA GLN A 117 16.86 -9.35 7.44
C GLN A 117 15.80 -9.98 8.35
N ALA A 118 14.51 -9.76 8.07
CA ALA A 118 13.44 -10.48 8.73
C ALA A 118 13.41 -11.97 8.33
N SER A 119 13.05 -12.81 9.30
CA SER A 119 12.83 -14.25 9.09
C SER A 119 11.57 -14.51 8.26
N LEU A 120 11.52 -15.64 7.51
CA LEU A 120 10.33 -16.00 6.75
C LEU A 120 9.08 -16.18 7.65
N PRO A 121 9.18 -16.79 8.86
CA PRO A 121 8.06 -16.83 9.81
C PRO A 121 7.57 -15.44 10.22
N MET A 122 8.48 -14.52 10.54
CA MET A 122 8.13 -13.13 10.90
C MET A 122 7.45 -12.42 9.73
N ILE A 123 7.99 -12.53 8.52
CA ILE A 123 7.39 -11.95 7.32
C ILE A 123 5.97 -12.49 7.12
N ARG A 124 5.74 -13.81 7.27
CA ARG A 124 4.40 -14.39 7.12
C ARG A 124 3.41 -13.96 8.20
N ARG A 125 3.88 -13.65 9.41
CA ARG A 125 3.05 -13.13 10.50
C ARG A 125 2.46 -11.76 10.14
N PHE A 126 3.24 -10.88 9.51
CA PHE A 126 2.84 -9.51 9.20
C PHE A 126 2.33 -9.31 7.77
N PHE A 127 2.74 -10.16 6.83
CA PHE A 127 2.38 -10.09 5.42
C PHE A 127 1.78 -11.42 4.98
N ARG A 128 0.47 -11.59 5.20
CA ARG A 128 -0.24 -12.87 4.98
C ARG A 128 -0.10 -13.43 3.56
N THR A 129 0.03 -12.56 2.56
CA THR A 129 0.18 -12.94 1.15
C THR A 129 1.64 -13.22 0.75
N ALA A 130 2.60 -13.10 1.67
CA ALA A 130 4.01 -13.29 1.37
C ALA A 130 4.36 -14.79 1.19
N THR A 131 4.74 -15.12 -0.05
CA THR A 131 5.23 -16.45 -0.41
C THR A 131 6.75 -16.54 -0.25
N ARG A 132 7.26 -17.77 -0.08
CA ARG A 132 8.71 -18.02 -0.01
C ARG A 132 9.41 -17.56 -1.29
N SER A 133 8.79 -17.77 -2.46
CA SER A 133 9.32 -17.34 -3.76
C SER A 133 9.44 -15.82 -3.83
N LYS A 134 8.38 -15.08 -3.45
CA LYS A 134 8.39 -13.61 -3.43
C LYS A 134 9.49 -13.05 -2.52
N VAL A 135 9.64 -13.59 -1.31
CA VAL A 135 10.71 -13.19 -0.37
C VAL A 135 12.09 -13.49 -0.94
N THR A 136 12.28 -14.68 -1.52
CA THR A 136 13.58 -15.09 -2.08
C THR A 136 13.97 -14.24 -3.29
N GLN A 137 13.02 -13.95 -4.17
CA GLN A 137 13.21 -13.05 -5.31
C GLN A 137 13.60 -11.64 -4.83
N LEU A 138 12.87 -11.09 -3.84
CA LEU A 138 13.13 -9.76 -3.34
C LEU A 138 14.49 -9.64 -2.64
N ARG A 139 14.91 -10.68 -1.90
CA ARG A 139 16.27 -10.75 -1.32
C ARG A 139 17.35 -10.68 -2.40
N ARG A 140 17.18 -11.42 -3.50
CA ARG A 140 18.12 -11.37 -4.64
C ARG A 140 18.15 -9.99 -5.28
N GLN A 141 16.98 -9.38 -5.50
CA GLN A 141 16.86 -8.04 -6.10
C GLN A 141 17.54 -6.96 -5.23
N LEU A 142 17.43 -7.08 -3.91
CA LEU A 142 18.00 -6.12 -2.96
C LEU A 142 19.44 -6.46 -2.54
N ALA A 143 20.02 -7.54 -3.09
CA ALA A 143 21.32 -8.08 -2.68
C ALA A 143 21.44 -8.36 -1.16
N VAL A 144 20.34 -8.80 -0.53
CA VAL A 144 20.28 -9.09 0.91
C VAL A 144 20.40 -10.59 1.15
N THR A 145 21.24 -10.97 2.10
CA THR A 145 21.43 -12.38 2.48
C THR A 145 20.22 -12.93 3.25
N ALA A 146 20.15 -14.25 3.36
CA ALA A 146 19.18 -14.85 4.26
C ALA A 146 19.47 -14.41 5.71
N PRO A 147 18.44 -14.23 6.54
CA PRO A 147 18.60 -13.75 7.90
C PRO A 147 19.46 -14.73 8.70
N ALA A 148 20.43 -14.19 9.43
CA ALA A 148 21.17 -14.95 10.42
C ALA A 148 20.23 -15.43 11.54
N LYS A 149 20.66 -16.45 12.28
CA LYS A 149 19.95 -16.86 13.50
C LYS A 149 19.84 -15.64 14.44
N PRO A 150 18.70 -15.46 15.13
CA PRO A 150 18.57 -14.40 16.12
C PRO A 150 19.71 -14.45 17.12
N ARG A 151 20.33 -13.31 17.39
CA ARG A 151 21.39 -13.20 18.38
C ARG A 151 20.77 -13.14 19.77
N VAL A 152 21.35 -13.89 20.72
CA VAL A 152 20.98 -13.75 22.14
C VAL A 152 21.50 -12.41 22.65
N LEU A 153 20.59 -11.59 23.19
CA LEU A 153 20.92 -10.30 23.79
C LEU A 153 21.33 -10.49 25.24
N THR A 154 22.27 -9.67 25.71
CA THR A 154 22.53 -9.55 27.15
C THR A 154 21.35 -8.87 27.85
N GLY A 155 21.20 -9.06 29.17
CA GLY A 155 20.11 -8.41 29.93
C GLY A 155 20.06 -6.89 29.72
N ARG A 156 21.22 -6.21 29.77
CA ARG A 156 21.31 -4.76 29.51
C ARG A 156 20.91 -4.37 28.08
N GLU A 157 21.27 -5.18 27.08
CA GLU A 157 20.87 -4.93 25.69
C GLU A 157 19.36 -5.13 25.51
N LEU A 158 18.77 -6.13 26.18
CA LEU A 158 17.33 -6.38 26.16
C LEU A 158 16.56 -5.23 26.82
N ASP A 159 16.99 -4.78 28.00
CA ASP A 159 16.37 -3.66 28.71
C ASP A 159 16.37 -2.38 27.88
N ALA A 160 17.50 -2.07 27.24
CA ALA A 160 17.62 -0.92 26.34
C ALA A 160 16.70 -1.07 25.11
N MET A 161 16.57 -2.29 24.57
CA MET A 161 15.67 -2.55 23.44
C MET A 161 14.20 -2.40 23.83
N LEU A 162 13.82 -2.82 25.04
CA LEU A 162 12.46 -2.64 25.57
C LEU A 162 12.14 -1.16 25.83
N GLU A 163 13.09 -0.37 26.30
CA GLU A 163 12.93 1.09 26.44
C GLU A 163 12.73 1.76 25.08
N THR A 164 13.58 1.43 24.10
CA THR A 164 13.45 1.93 22.73
C THR A 164 12.11 1.53 22.12
N TRP A 165 11.69 0.27 22.31
CA TRP A 165 10.39 -0.19 21.88
C TRP A 165 9.27 0.66 22.49
N ARG A 166 9.30 0.91 23.81
CA ARG A 166 8.32 1.76 24.50
C ARG A 166 8.31 3.20 23.98
N ALA A 167 9.48 3.77 23.67
CA ALA A 167 9.58 5.11 23.07
C ALA A 167 8.86 5.18 21.70
N CYS A 168 8.84 4.08 20.93
CA CYS A 168 8.11 4.00 19.66
C CYS A 168 6.61 3.65 19.82
N ALA A 169 6.01 3.78 21.01
CA ALA A 169 4.59 3.46 21.23
C ALA A 169 3.61 4.32 20.43
N GLY A 170 4.02 5.50 19.98
CA GLY A 170 3.21 6.38 19.13
C GLY A 170 3.00 5.88 17.70
N THR A 171 3.76 4.88 17.25
CA THR A 171 3.64 4.31 15.90
C THR A 171 2.52 3.26 15.88
N PRO A 172 1.38 3.51 15.20
CA PRO A 172 0.21 2.63 15.27
C PRO A 172 0.43 1.31 14.53
N ASP A 173 1.18 1.32 13.43
CA ASP A 173 1.52 0.11 12.70
C ASP A 173 2.72 -0.59 13.37
N ILE A 174 2.46 -1.79 13.91
CA ILE A 174 3.47 -2.62 14.55
C ILE A 174 4.68 -2.90 13.62
N ARG A 175 4.45 -2.97 12.30
CA ARG A 175 5.50 -3.22 11.31
C ARG A 175 6.45 -2.03 11.20
N GLU A 176 5.89 -0.83 11.13
CA GLU A 176 6.66 0.43 11.16
C GLU A 176 7.44 0.55 12.48
N ARG A 177 6.85 0.14 13.61
CA ARG A 177 7.52 0.15 14.91
C ARG A 177 8.75 -0.77 14.95
N TYR A 178 8.64 -2.00 14.42
CA TYR A 178 9.79 -2.91 14.31
C TYR A 178 10.91 -2.31 13.45
N LEU A 179 10.57 -1.69 12.32
CA LEU A 179 11.55 -1.02 11.46
C LEU A 179 12.18 0.20 12.16
N SER A 180 11.39 0.99 12.89
CA SER A 180 11.90 2.14 13.65
C SER A 180 12.93 1.72 14.69
N VAL A 181 12.69 0.61 15.41
CA VAL A 181 13.67 0.07 16.37
C VAL A 181 14.90 -0.46 15.65
N HIS A 182 14.74 -1.13 14.51
CA HIS A 182 15.88 -1.58 13.70
C HIS A 182 16.76 -0.40 13.26
N ASP A 183 16.14 0.67 12.79
CA ASP A 183 16.83 1.87 12.30
C ASP A 183 17.48 2.66 13.45
N TYR A 184 16.87 2.69 14.63
CA TYR A 184 17.48 3.27 15.84
C TYR A 184 18.82 2.63 16.18
N TYR A 185 18.95 1.32 15.96
CA TYR A 185 20.19 0.57 16.18
C TYR A 185 21.11 0.52 14.96
N ASP A 186 20.83 1.28 13.90
CA ASP A 186 21.62 1.34 12.66
C ASP A 186 21.90 -0.06 12.08
N GLY A 187 20.91 -0.95 12.12
CA GLY A 187 21.04 -2.32 11.64
C GLY A 187 21.98 -3.23 12.47
N ARG A 188 22.48 -2.78 13.63
CA ARG A 188 23.28 -3.60 14.56
C ARG A 188 22.56 -4.90 14.96
N TYR A 189 21.24 -4.83 15.08
CA TYR A 189 20.39 -6.00 15.32
C TYR A 189 19.50 -6.25 14.12
N THR A 190 19.51 -7.48 13.61
CA THR A 190 18.57 -7.91 12.57
C THR A 190 17.13 -7.87 13.10
N LEU A 191 16.14 -7.70 12.23
CA LEU A 191 14.74 -7.82 12.63
C LEU A 191 14.42 -9.18 13.26
N ALA A 192 15.10 -10.25 12.83
CA ALA A 192 14.95 -11.56 13.47
C ALA A 192 15.37 -11.54 14.95
N THR A 193 16.44 -10.81 15.29
CA THR A 193 16.91 -10.61 16.67
C THR A 193 15.92 -9.78 17.47
N ILE A 194 15.52 -8.62 16.93
CA ILE A 194 14.58 -7.71 17.59
C ILE A 194 13.24 -8.41 17.84
N PHE A 195 12.74 -9.13 16.84
CA PHE A 195 11.52 -9.93 16.97
C PHE A 195 11.65 -11.00 18.05
N SER A 196 12.75 -11.75 18.10
CA SER A 196 12.94 -12.76 19.16
C SER A 196 13.01 -12.18 20.56
N ALA A 197 13.49 -10.94 20.70
CA ALA A 197 13.62 -10.25 21.98
C ALA A 197 12.30 -9.63 22.46
N LEU A 198 11.46 -9.16 21.53
CA LEU A 198 10.25 -8.40 21.83
C LEU A 198 8.97 -9.23 21.70
N ASP A 199 8.97 -10.27 20.87
CA ASP A 199 7.84 -11.19 20.69
C ASP A 199 7.85 -12.26 21.79
N THR A 200 7.81 -11.82 23.04
CA THR A 200 7.44 -12.69 24.15
C THR A 200 5.94 -12.90 24.07
N GLY A 201 5.52 -14.00 23.43
CA GLY A 201 4.14 -14.48 23.55
C GLY A 201 3.75 -14.69 25.03
N PRO A 202 2.45 -14.88 25.33
CA PRO A 202 1.98 -15.11 26.71
C PRO A 202 2.62 -16.31 27.42
N GLU A 203 3.32 -17.20 26.71
CA GLU A 203 3.92 -18.41 27.27
C GLU A 203 5.28 -18.22 27.97
N GLN A 204 6.00 -17.11 27.75
CA GLN A 204 7.32 -16.89 28.38
C GLN A 204 7.30 -16.06 29.66
N ARG A 205 6.19 -15.38 29.97
CA ARG A 205 6.03 -14.70 31.27
C ARG A 205 5.76 -15.66 32.43
N ALA A 206 5.51 -16.94 32.16
CA ALA A 206 5.33 -17.97 33.18
C ALA A 206 6.64 -18.67 33.59
N SER A 207 7.77 -18.41 32.91
CA SER A 207 9.04 -19.09 33.18
C SER A 207 9.97 -18.34 34.14
N ASP A 208 9.68 -17.08 34.46
CA ASP A 208 10.47 -16.27 35.39
C ASP A 208 9.79 -16.22 36.76
N CYS A 209 9.45 -17.39 37.32
CA CYS A 209 9.27 -17.58 38.76
C CYS A 209 10.45 -18.40 39.27
N PRO A 210 11.47 -17.79 39.91
CA PRO A 210 12.50 -18.55 40.60
C PRO A 210 11.98 -18.90 41.99
N SER A 211 11.24 -20.01 42.10
CA SER A 211 11.04 -20.65 43.40
C SER A 211 12.12 -21.71 43.58
N SER A 212 13.17 -21.30 44.29
CA SER A 212 14.01 -22.15 45.15
C SER A 212 13.10 -23.11 45.94
N THR A 213 13.44 -24.35 46.31
CA THR A 213 14.60 -24.84 47.06
C THR A 213 14.37 -26.35 47.30
N THR A 214 15.45 -27.17 47.33
CA THR A 214 15.68 -28.39 48.17
C THR A 214 14.54 -29.41 48.37
N SER A 215 14.69 -30.72 48.21
CA SER A 215 15.79 -31.60 48.62
C SER A 215 15.67 -32.96 47.92
N LYS A 216 16.82 -33.58 47.65
CA LYS A 216 16.92 -35.02 47.40
C LYS A 216 16.67 -35.77 48.71
N GLU A 217 15.85 -36.81 48.66
CA GLU A 217 16.04 -38.01 49.48
C GLU A 217 15.67 -39.24 48.63
N PRO A 218 16.51 -40.29 48.60
CA PRO A 218 16.17 -41.57 48.02
C PRO A 218 15.62 -42.51 49.12
N CYS A 219 14.62 -43.31 48.81
CA CYS A 219 14.35 -44.53 49.56
C CYS A 219 14.07 -45.67 48.57
N ASP A 220 15.04 -46.58 48.50
CA ASP A 220 14.83 -47.99 48.21
C ASP A 220 13.92 -48.61 49.28
N VAL A 221 12.93 -49.42 48.88
CA VAL A 221 12.68 -50.81 49.32
C VAL A 221 11.92 -51.54 48.20
#